data_AF-D8M903-F1
#
_entry.id   AF-D8M903-F1
#
_cell.length_a   1.000
_cell.length_b   1.000
_cell.length_c   1.000
_cell.angle_alpha   90.00
_cell.angle_beta   90.00
_cell.angle_gamma   90.00
#
_symmetry.space_group_name_H-M   'P 1'
#
loop_
_entity.id
_entity.type
_entity.pdbx_description
1 polymer ?
#
loop_
_entity_poly.entity_id
_entity_poly.type
_entity_poly.pdbx_seq_one_letter_code
_entity_poly.pdbx_strand_id
1 'polypeptide(L)'
;MQSHPEWRLRVNVPAVLPRAENFLETDLSRYIEQRIMKLVIDMQKAEAESLNTTLDRIEVPQGLSVRKKTWTMKENFQKYFQGCSFISKWPYWVKCICLFQKIDSMDVLLFIMYVYECPEKGSPNEKTAYISYLDSIRYLSPSRYRKPIYQEMVLGYFAYVKQHGFKSALIWVCPPKKGDDYIIFSHPLEQQTPNEKRLGDWYHEMLANAHKQGIVTEVSNLVNEYLQGNYNRSKDDVALLAVPQFSDDHWVQDSEEKCNLLLNVQKVKPLLEQTDEVESDVSHCFDYVLSIIDLYVHEKTSSKEGRFIRKDVRVAQRLQRSSLGGQTAASVSLVRSVYRR
;
A
#
# COMPACT_ATOMS: atom_id res chain seq x y z
N MET A 1 35.69 -13.86 -18.51
CA MET A 1 34.66 -12.96 -17.96
C MET A 1 34.73 -11.65 -18.73
N GLN A 2 33.75 -11.35 -19.59
CA GLN A 2 33.65 -10.03 -20.21
C GLN A 2 32.93 -9.09 -19.24
N SER A 3 33.60 -8.01 -18.84
CA SER A 3 32.99 -6.93 -18.07
C SER A 3 32.15 -6.07 -18.99
N HIS A 4 30.82 -6.03 -18.82
CA HIS A 4 29.97 -5.07 -19.53
C HIS A 4 30.19 -3.66 -18.94
N PRO A 5 30.66 -2.68 -19.73
CA PRO A 5 30.52 -1.26 -19.38
C PRO A 5 29.07 -0.80 -19.64
N GLU A 6 28.81 0.50 -19.45
CA GLU A 6 27.58 1.24 -19.87
C GLU A 6 26.38 1.33 -18.89
N TRP A 7 26.39 0.75 -17.68
CA TRP A 7 25.40 1.10 -16.63
C TRP A 7 25.77 2.34 -15.79
N ARG A 8 26.61 3.23 -16.32
CA ARG A 8 26.83 4.56 -15.71
C ARG A 8 25.59 5.41 -15.96
N LEU A 9 24.72 5.50 -14.95
CA LEU A 9 23.63 6.46 -14.85
C LEU A 9 24.10 7.85 -15.32
N ARG A 10 23.73 8.27 -16.54
CA ARG A 10 23.94 9.63 -17.05
C ARG A 10 22.93 10.61 -16.44
N VAL A 11 22.78 10.56 -15.13
CA VAL A 11 22.08 11.57 -14.36
C VAL A 11 23.10 12.68 -14.11
N ASN A 12 22.83 13.89 -14.63
CA ASN A 12 23.54 15.09 -14.17
C ASN A 12 23.13 15.34 -12.71
N VAL A 13 23.81 14.67 -11.79
CA VAL A 13 23.68 14.94 -10.35
C VAL A 13 24.23 16.36 -10.14
N PRO A 14 23.43 17.30 -9.62
CA PRO A 14 23.90 18.66 -9.40
C PRO A 14 25.06 18.66 -8.39
N ALA A 15 26.03 19.56 -8.57
CA ALA A 15 27.22 19.65 -7.70
C ALA A 15 26.87 19.89 -6.22
N VAL A 16 25.67 20.39 -5.94
CA VAL A 16 25.06 20.45 -4.61
C VAL A 16 23.69 19.80 -4.69
N LEU A 17 23.45 18.76 -3.87
CA LEU A 17 22.13 18.17 -3.70
C LEU A 17 21.24 19.09 -2.87
N PRO A 18 19.93 19.22 -3.18
CA PRO A 18 19.01 20.02 -2.37
C PRO A 18 18.85 19.41 -0.97
N ARG A 19 18.90 20.27 0.04
CA ARG A 19 18.63 19.94 1.45
C ARG A 19 17.13 19.73 1.69
N ALA A 20 16.78 19.06 2.78
CA ALA A 20 15.38 18.82 3.16
C ALA A 20 14.59 20.13 3.31
N GLU A 21 15.25 21.20 3.78
CA GLU A 21 14.71 22.56 3.89
C GLU A 21 14.48 23.27 2.54
N ASN A 22 15.06 22.79 1.44
CA ASN A 22 14.82 23.35 0.10
C ASN A 22 13.52 22.80 -0.55
N PHE A 23 12.91 21.76 0.04
CA PHE A 23 11.59 21.30 -0.37
C PHE A 23 10.52 22.07 0.41
N LEU A 24 9.49 22.54 -0.29
CA LEU A 24 8.41 23.32 0.30
C LEU A 24 7.66 22.54 1.39
N GLU A 25 7.48 23.16 2.56
CA GLU A 25 6.57 22.68 3.60
C GLU A 25 5.11 22.88 3.15
N THR A 26 4.27 21.89 3.38
CA THR A 26 2.86 21.89 2.95
C THR A 26 1.97 21.43 4.09
N ASP A 27 0.66 21.70 4.02
CA ASP A 27 -0.26 21.36 5.12
C ASP A 27 -0.25 19.88 5.47
N LEU A 28 -0.10 18.99 4.47
CA LEU A 28 0.11 17.55 4.68
C LEU A 28 1.40 17.24 5.45
N SER A 29 2.52 17.87 5.09
CA SER A 29 3.78 17.59 5.79
C SER A 29 3.77 18.13 7.21
N ARG A 30 3.29 19.36 7.41
CA ARG A 30 3.13 19.98 8.73
C ARG A 30 2.22 19.17 9.63
N TYR A 31 1.12 18.64 9.09
CA TYR A 31 0.20 17.76 9.82
C TYR A 31 0.87 16.47 10.29
N ILE A 32 1.67 15.82 9.43
CA ILE A 32 2.42 14.62 9.81
C ILE A 32 3.54 14.97 10.82
N GLU A 33 4.28 16.07 10.62
CA GLU A 33 5.31 16.55 11.56
C GLU A 33 4.74 16.81 12.96
N GLN A 34 3.58 17.47 13.07
CA GLN A 34 2.89 17.70 14.34
C GLN A 34 2.48 16.40 15.04
N ARG A 35 2.02 15.40 14.28
CA ARG A 35 1.68 14.07 14.82
C ARG A 35 2.90 13.31 15.30
N ILE A 36 4.00 13.33 14.53
CA ILE A 36 5.28 12.73 14.92
C ILE A 36 5.83 13.42 16.17
N MET A 37 5.79 14.75 16.25
CA MET A 37 6.23 15.51 17.42
C MET A 37 5.44 15.10 18.67
N LYS A 38 4.10 14.98 18.56
CA LYS A 38 3.27 14.47 19.66
C LYS A 38 3.66 13.05 20.07
N LEU A 39 3.80 12.13 19.11
CA LEU A 39 4.21 10.75 19.37
C LEU A 39 5.56 10.68 20.10
N VAL A 40 6.55 11.46 19.67
CA VAL A 40 7.87 11.53 20.33
C VAL A 40 7.74 12.02 21.77
N ILE A 41 6.95 13.07 22.03
CA ILE A 41 6.70 13.59 23.38
C ILE A 41 6.00 12.55 24.27
N ASP A 42 4.98 11.87 23.76
CA ASP A 42 4.21 10.89 24.52
C ASP A 42 5.05 9.63 24.82
N MET A 43 5.91 9.19 23.88
CA MET A 43 6.92 8.16 24.12
C MET A 43 8.00 8.57 25.13
N GLN A 44 8.50 9.82 25.04
CA GLN A 44 9.51 10.35 25.96
C GLN A 44 9.02 10.36 27.41
N LYS A 45 7.75 10.74 27.63
CA LYS A 45 7.10 10.68 28.95
C LYS A 45 7.00 9.25 29.48
N ALA A 46 6.49 8.33 28.68
CA ALA A 46 6.35 6.93 29.09
C ALA A 46 7.70 6.27 29.42
N GLU A 47 8.77 6.62 28.68
CA GLU A 47 10.13 6.15 28.97
C GLU A 47 10.70 6.79 30.24
N ALA A 48 10.50 8.09 30.45
CA ALA A 48 10.91 8.78 31.68
C ALA A 48 10.22 8.24 32.94
N GLU A 49 8.90 7.99 32.85
CA GLU A 49 8.10 7.35 33.90
C GLU A 49 8.60 5.93 34.19
N SER A 50 8.81 5.11 33.14
CA SER A 50 9.30 3.73 33.29
C SER A 50 10.71 3.63 33.88
N LEU A 51 11.54 4.66 33.71
CA LEU A 51 12.91 4.72 34.24
C LEU A 51 13.01 5.55 35.55
N ASN A 52 11.88 6.06 36.06
CA ASN A 52 11.80 6.99 37.19
C ASN A 52 12.83 8.13 37.08
N THR A 53 12.83 8.81 35.93
CA THR A 53 13.82 9.84 35.58
C THR A 53 13.18 11.07 34.92
N THR A 54 13.97 12.10 34.66
CA THR A 54 13.49 13.37 34.09
C THR A 54 13.55 13.37 32.55
N LEU A 55 12.65 14.11 31.89
CA LEU A 55 12.50 14.10 30.43
C LEU A 55 13.80 14.48 29.68
N ASP A 56 14.59 15.40 30.23
CA ASP A 56 15.88 15.86 29.68
C ASP A 56 16.93 14.75 29.55
N ARG A 57 16.79 13.66 30.32
CA ARG A 57 17.68 12.49 30.26
C ARG A 57 17.26 11.46 29.20
N ILE A 58 16.06 11.60 28.66
CA ILE A 58 15.55 10.73 27.59
C ILE A 58 15.94 11.33 26.24
N GLU A 59 16.89 10.69 25.57
CA GLU A 59 17.30 11.05 24.21
C GLU A 59 16.12 10.87 23.24
N VAL A 60 15.81 11.91 22.45
CA VAL A 60 14.72 11.91 21.46
C VAL A 60 15.25 12.29 20.07
N PRO A 61 14.57 11.88 18.97
CA PRO A 61 14.98 12.25 17.62
C PRO A 61 14.95 13.77 17.42
N GLN A 62 16.07 14.33 16.99
CA GLN A 62 16.21 15.75 16.65
C GLN A 62 16.24 15.96 15.13
N GLY A 63 15.82 17.14 14.69
CA GLY A 63 15.92 17.55 13.29
C GLY A 63 15.08 16.71 12.31
N LEU A 64 13.96 16.15 12.75
CA LEU A 64 13.00 15.48 11.87
C LEU A 64 12.27 16.49 10.99
N SER A 65 12.03 16.13 9.73
CA SER A 65 11.19 16.91 8.82
C SER A 65 10.51 16.03 7.78
N VAL A 66 9.26 16.35 7.43
CA VAL A 66 8.50 15.66 6.38
C VAL A 66 8.42 16.57 5.17
N ARG A 67 8.65 16.04 3.96
CA ARG A 67 8.55 16.83 2.73
C ARG A 67 7.69 16.11 1.71
N LYS A 68 6.83 16.88 1.04
CA LYS A 68 5.88 16.35 0.05
C LYS A 68 6.17 16.95 -1.33
N LYS A 69 6.44 16.09 -2.31
CA LYS A 69 6.48 16.47 -3.73
C LYS A 69 5.22 15.95 -4.41
N THR A 70 4.54 16.80 -5.18
CA THR A 70 3.40 16.40 -6.01
C THR A 70 3.83 16.51 -7.46
N TRP A 71 3.50 15.49 -8.28
CA TRP A 71 3.68 15.59 -9.72
C TRP A 71 2.42 16.21 -10.34
N THR A 72 2.62 17.27 -11.09
CA THR A 72 1.60 17.91 -11.92
C THR A 72 1.99 17.80 -13.39
N MET A 73 1.02 17.98 -14.28
CA MET A 73 1.28 18.11 -15.72
C MET A 73 2.28 19.24 -15.96
N LYS A 74 3.32 19.02 -16.77
CA LYS A 74 4.27 20.09 -17.13
C LYS A 74 3.54 21.20 -17.90
N GLU A 75 3.79 22.46 -17.53
CA GLU A 75 3.08 23.61 -18.12
C GLU A 75 3.10 23.65 -19.64
N ASN A 76 4.23 23.32 -20.27
CA ASN A 76 4.36 23.33 -21.73
C ASN A 76 3.41 22.34 -22.41
N PHE A 77 3.14 21.20 -21.76
CA PHE A 77 2.17 20.20 -22.24
C PHE A 77 0.74 20.72 -22.11
N GLN A 78 0.41 21.35 -20.97
CA GLN A 78 -0.90 21.99 -20.77
C GLN A 78 -1.15 23.11 -21.78
N LYS A 79 -0.17 23.99 -22.02
CA LYS A 79 -0.25 25.09 -22.99
C LYS A 79 -0.44 24.57 -24.42
N TYR A 80 0.26 23.50 -24.81
CA TYR A 80 0.13 22.91 -26.14
C TYR A 80 -1.27 22.33 -26.42
N PHE A 81 -1.88 21.64 -25.43
CA PHE A 81 -3.20 21.01 -25.58
C PHE A 81 -4.38 21.89 -25.11
N GLN A 82 -4.15 23.17 -24.80
CA GLN A 82 -5.17 24.06 -24.21
C GLN A 82 -6.40 24.29 -25.11
N GLY A 83 -6.26 24.12 -26.44
CA GLY A 83 -7.36 24.23 -27.40
C GLY A 83 -8.08 22.92 -27.75
N CYS A 84 -7.62 21.78 -27.23
CA CYS A 84 -8.31 20.50 -27.39
C CYS A 84 -9.37 20.32 -26.29
N SER A 85 -10.28 19.35 -26.44
CA SER A 85 -11.17 18.86 -25.37
C SER A 85 -10.39 18.05 -24.33
N PHE A 86 -9.31 18.63 -23.82
CA PHE A 86 -8.30 17.99 -23.01
C PHE A 86 -8.68 18.08 -21.52
N ILE A 87 -8.63 16.96 -20.81
CA ILE A 87 -8.95 16.93 -19.37
C ILE A 87 -7.83 17.66 -18.63
N SER A 88 -8.09 18.90 -18.23
CA SER A 88 -7.10 19.84 -17.66
C SER A 88 -6.52 19.41 -16.30
N LYS A 89 -7.10 18.37 -15.69
CA LYS A 89 -6.64 17.72 -14.46
C LYS A 89 -6.51 16.21 -14.69
N TRP A 90 -5.43 15.62 -14.19
CA TRP A 90 -5.35 14.16 -14.07
C TRP A 90 -6.46 13.67 -13.12
N PRO A 91 -7.09 12.50 -13.37
CA PRO A 91 -8.12 11.94 -12.49
C PRO A 91 -7.57 11.51 -11.12
N TYR A 92 -6.25 11.48 -10.97
CA TYR A 92 -5.53 11.24 -9.72
C TYR A 92 -4.33 12.17 -9.56
N TRP A 93 -3.87 12.34 -8.32
CA TRP A 93 -2.61 13.00 -8.00
C TRP A 93 -1.57 11.99 -7.54
N VAL A 94 -0.34 12.11 -8.03
CA VAL A 94 0.81 11.38 -7.48
C VAL A 94 1.52 12.26 -6.46
N LYS A 95 1.77 11.74 -5.27
CA LYS A 95 2.56 12.41 -4.23
C LYS A 95 3.69 11.51 -3.71
N CYS A 96 4.86 12.10 -3.55
CA CYS A 96 5.97 11.57 -2.78
C CYS A 96 5.90 12.19 -1.39
N ILE A 97 6.00 11.38 -0.34
CA ILE A 97 6.07 11.84 1.05
C ILE A 97 7.34 11.24 1.65
N CYS A 98 8.27 12.10 2.02
CA CYS A 98 9.59 11.74 2.54
C CYS A 98 9.74 12.19 3.98
N LEU A 99 10.34 11.37 4.84
CA LEU A 99 10.84 11.74 6.16
C LEU A 99 12.36 11.90 6.10
N PHE A 100 12.86 13.02 6.58
CA PHE A 100 14.29 13.27 6.77
C PHE A 100 14.61 13.40 8.27
N GLN A 101 15.84 13.09 8.63
CA GLN A 101 16.43 13.48 9.90
C GLN A 101 17.78 14.15 9.67
N LYS A 102 18.06 15.24 10.39
CA LYS A 102 19.39 15.84 10.45
C LYS A 102 20.29 15.04 11.40
N ILE A 103 21.20 14.26 10.86
CA ILE A 103 22.19 13.45 11.59
C ILE A 103 23.58 13.98 11.23
N ASP A 104 24.40 14.32 12.23
CA ASP A 104 25.74 14.93 12.04
C ASP A 104 25.74 16.13 11.06
N SER A 105 24.72 16.98 11.16
CA SER A 105 24.42 18.13 10.28
C SER A 105 24.03 17.79 8.82
N MET A 106 23.95 16.52 8.45
CA MET A 106 23.54 16.02 7.14
C MET A 106 22.06 15.63 7.13
N ASP A 107 21.32 15.95 6.06
CA ASP A 107 19.94 15.50 5.91
C ASP A 107 19.90 14.05 5.39
N VAL A 108 19.45 13.12 6.24
CA VAL A 108 19.33 11.69 5.92
C VAL A 108 17.87 11.38 5.56
N LEU A 109 17.61 10.91 4.34
CA LEU A 109 16.29 10.42 3.91
C LEU A 109 16.01 9.07 4.59
N LEU A 110 15.07 9.02 5.52
CA LEU A 110 14.81 7.85 6.37
C LEU A 110 13.65 6.97 5.89
N PHE A 111 12.61 7.57 5.35
CA PHE A 111 11.40 6.90 4.89
C PHE A 111 10.85 7.64 3.66
N ILE A 112 10.34 6.91 2.69
CA ILE A 112 9.77 7.45 1.45
C ILE A 112 8.52 6.65 1.08
N MET A 113 7.46 7.35 0.68
CA MET A 113 6.19 6.74 0.30
C MET A 113 5.61 7.44 -0.93
N TYR A 114 5.19 6.65 -1.91
CA TYR A 114 4.45 7.09 -3.08
C TYR A 114 2.98 6.77 -2.90
N VAL A 115 2.14 7.76 -3.18
CA VAL A 115 0.69 7.62 -3.08
C VAL A 115 -0.02 8.17 -4.31
N TYR A 116 -1.09 7.48 -4.71
CA TYR A 116 -2.08 7.96 -5.66
C TYR A 116 -3.33 8.38 -4.91
N GLU A 117 -3.84 9.58 -5.20
CA GLU A 117 -5.06 10.13 -4.63
C GLU A 117 -6.08 10.38 -5.73
N CYS A 118 -7.23 9.70 -5.68
CA CYS A 118 -8.32 9.82 -6.65
C CYS A 118 -9.51 10.57 -6.02
N PRO A 119 -9.56 11.91 -6.02
CA PRO A 119 -10.64 12.67 -5.40
C PRO A 119 -11.93 12.70 -6.24
N GLU A 120 -11.83 12.44 -7.54
CA GLU A 120 -12.91 12.62 -8.52
C GLU A 120 -14.04 11.60 -8.35
N LYS A 121 -15.28 12.05 -8.59
CA LYS A 121 -16.49 11.23 -8.49
C LYS A 121 -16.72 10.36 -9.71
N GLY A 122 -17.46 9.26 -9.55
CA GLY A 122 -17.94 8.44 -10.67
C GLY A 122 -16.87 7.58 -11.35
N SER A 123 -15.68 7.46 -10.75
CA SER A 123 -14.70 6.44 -11.09
C SER A 123 -14.73 5.30 -10.06
N PRO A 124 -14.24 4.09 -10.40
CA PRO A 124 -14.09 3.00 -9.42
C PRO A 124 -13.17 3.38 -8.24
N ASN A 125 -12.30 4.37 -8.47
CA ASN A 125 -11.36 4.89 -7.49
C ASN A 125 -11.92 6.08 -6.68
N GLU A 126 -13.23 6.41 -6.76
CA GLU A 126 -13.78 7.60 -6.12
C GLU A 126 -13.34 7.72 -4.66
N LYS A 127 -12.75 8.86 -4.33
CA LYS A 127 -12.32 9.24 -2.96
C LYS A 127 -11.42 8.20 -2.32
N THR A 128 -10.58 7.55 -3.13
CA THR A 128 -9.69 6.49 -2.70
C THR A 128 -8.23 6.94 -2.79
N ALA A 129 -7.49 6.69 -1.73
CA ALA A 129 -6.04 6.80 -1.67
C ALA A 129 -5.41 5.41 -1.84
N TYR A 130 -4.30 5.33 -2.54
CA TYR A 130 -3.52 4.11 -2.76
C TYR A 130 -2.07 4.37 -2.38
N ILE A 131 -1.47 3.53 -1.54
CA ILE A 131 -0.02 3.52 -1.32
C ILE A 131 0.56 2.53 -2.33
N SER A 132 1.24 3.05 -3.35
CA SER A 132 1.86 2.21 -4.39
C SER A 132 3.16 1.59 -3.91
N TYR A 133 4.02 2.41 -3.31
CA TYR A 133 5.28 1.97 -2.74
C TYR A 133 5.59 2.71 -1.44
N LEU A 134 6.21 2.01 -0.50
CA LEU A 134 6.89 2.60 0.65
C LEU A 134 8.23 1.91 0.84
N ASP A 135 9.20 2.66 1.32
CA ASP A 135 10.55 2.15 1.58
C ASP A 135 11.21 2.96 2.70
N SER A 136 12.22 2.38 3.36
CA SER A 136 12.85 3.03 4.51
C SER A 136 14.23 2.49 4.83
N ILE A 137 15.11 3.31 5.39
CA ILE A 137 16.42 2.90 5.89
C ILE A 137 16.46 2.84 7.43
N ARG A 138 17.45 2.12 7.98
CA ARG A 138 17.55 1.82 9.41
C ARG A 138 18.09 2.96 10.30
N TYR A 139 18.57 4.05 9.73
CA TYR A 139 19.40 5.04 10.43
C TYR A 139 18.68 6.05 11.34
N LEU A 140 17.34 5.99 11.49
CA LEU A 140 16.63 6.89 12.41
C LEU A 140 17.21 6.76 13.83
N SER A 141 17.63 7.88 14.40
CA SER A 141 18.22 7.93 15.74
C SER A 141 17.38 8.77 16.71
N PRO A 142 17.07 8.28 17.93
CA PRO A 142 17.40 6.95 18.44
C PRO A 142 16.55 5.84 17.83
N SER A 143 17.15 4.68 17.60
CA SER A 143 16.55 3.58 16.83
C SER A 143 15.23 3.02 17.40
N ARG A 144 14.95 3.22 18.69
CA ARG A 144 13.70 2.85 19.36
C ARG A 144 12.48 3.64 18.87
N TYR A 145 12.67 4.86 18.38
CA TYR A 145 11.61 5.66 17.77
C TYR A 145 11.30 5.27 16.32
N ARG A 146 12.16 4.47 15.67
CA ARG A 146 12.09 4.20 14.23
C ARG A 146 10.78 3.57 13.79
N LYS A 147 10.39 2.46 14.42
CA LYS A 147 9.15 1.75 14.07
C LYS A 147 7.91 2.61 14.34
N PRO A 148 7.72 3.22 15.53
CA PRO A 148 6.59 4.11 15.78
C PRO A 148 6.50 5.28 14.80
N ILE A 149 7.61 5.95 14.49
CA ILE A 149 7.61 7.08 13.57
C ILE A 149 7.27 6.65 12.13
N TYR A 150 7.75 5.50 11.66
CA TYR A 150 7.41 5.01 10.31
C TYR A 150 5.95 4.57 10.21
N GLN A 151 5.37 4.03 11.30
CA GLN A 151 3.93 3.80 11.38
C GLN A 151 3.17 5.14 11.38
N GLU A 152 3.65 6.15 12.11
CA GLU A 152 3.03 7.47 12.19
C GLU A 152 3.09 8.27 10.88
N MET A 153 4.08 8.03 10.01
CA MET A 153 4.09 8.55 8.63
C MET A 153 2.84 8.10 7.85
N VAL A 154 2.49 6.82 7.94
CA VAL A 154 1.33 6.24 7.26
C VAL A 154 0.02 6.64 7.96
N LEU A 155 -0.03 6.59 9.30
CA LEU A 155 -1.21 6.98 10.08
C LEU A 155 -1.53 8.47 9.97
N GLY A 156 -0.52 9.33 9.95
CA GLY A 156 -0.67 10.77 9.72
C GLY A 156 -1.20 11.06 8.32
N TYR A 157 -0.75 10.34 7.30
CA TYR A 157 -1.32 10.41 5.96
C TYR A 157 -2.80 9.97 5.93
N PHE A 158 -3.13 8.83 6.55
CA PHE A 158 -4.52 8.33 6.63
C PHE A 158 -5.45 9.30 7.36
N ALA A 159 -5.03 9.84 8.49
CA ALA A 159 -5.78 10.84 9.23
C ALA A 159 -5.96 12.14 8.42
N TYR A 160 -4.96 12.56 7.65
CA TYR A 160 -5.06 13.71 6.76
C TYR A 160 -6.07 13.49 5.63
N VAL A 161 -5.96 12.39 4.86
CA VAL A 161 -6.88 12.14 3.74
C VAL A 161 -8.32 11.92 4.21
N LYS A 162 -8.51 11.33 5.41
CA LYS A 162 -9.83 11.26 6.07
C LYS A 162 -10.45 12.65 6.25
N GLN A 163 -9.69 13.60 6.80
CA GLN A 163 -10.14 14.98 7.00
C GLN A 163 -10.48 15.67 5.67
N HIS A 164 -9.79 15.31 4.60
CA HIS A 164 -10.03 15.80 3.23
C HIS A 164 -11.12 15.02 2.47
N GLY A 165 -11.87 14.15 3.15
CA GLY A 165 -13.08 13.52 2.61
C GLY A 165 -12.84 12.26 1.76
N PHE A 166 -11.64 11.67 1.82
CA PHE A 166 -11.39 10.34 1.26
C PHE A 166 -12.17 9.28 2.05
N LYS A 167 -12.74 8.31 1.33
CA LYS A 167 -13.58 7.21 1.84
C LYS A 167 -12.77 5.95 2.12
N SER A 168 -11.59 5.82 1.53
CA SER A 168 -10.84 4.56 1.51
C SER A 168 -9.35 4.81 1.30
N ALA A 169 -8.51 4.04 2.00
CA ALA A 169 -7.09 3.87 1.69
C ALA A 169 -6.81 2.40 1.40
N LEU A 170 -5.98 2.13 0.40
CA LEU A 170 -5.56 0.81 -0.08
C LEU A 170 -4.05 0.66 0.07
N ILE A 171 -3.60 -0.55 0.45
CA ILE A 171 -2.19 -0.92 0.50
C ILE A 171 -2.03 -2.32 -0.09
N TRP A 172 -1.18 -2.48 -1.09
CA TRP A 172 -0.69 -3.81 -1.44
C TRP A 172 0.46 -4.18 -0.50
N VAL A 173 0.26 -5.19 0.36
CA VAL A 173 1.30 -5.67 1.28
C VAL A 173 2.11 -6.76 0.58
N CYS A 174 3.20 -6.35 -0.06
CA CYS A 174 4.23 -7.25 -0.57
C CYS A 174 5.59 -6.88 0.07
N PRO A 175 6.35 -7.84 0.62
CA PRO A 175 7.77 -7.61 0.92
C PRO A 175 8.60 -7.73 -0.37
N PRO A 176 9.68 -6.94 -0.53
CA PRO A 176 10.56 -7.11 -1.68
C PRO A 176 11.30 -8.45 -1.55
N LYS A 177 11.70 -9.05 -2.67
CA LYS A 177 12.50 -10.28 -2.62
C LYS A 177 13.88 -9.95 -2.04
N LYS A 178 14.56 -10.97 -1.50
CA LYS A 178 15.88 -10.76 -0.88
C LYS A 178 16.90 -10.29 -1.93
N GLY A 179 17.30 -9.03 -1.84
CA GLY A 179 18.23 -8.39 -2.79
C GLY A 179 17.55 -7.39 -3.73
N ASP A 180 16.23 -7.27 -3.71
CA ASP A 180 15.49 -6.23 -4.43
C ASP A 180 15.34 -4.99 -3.54
N ASP A 181 15.55 -3.81 -4.13
CA ASP A 181 15.23 -2.51 -3.52
C ASP A 181 13.94 -1.95 -4.16
N TYR A 182 12.99 -1.41 -3.37
CA TYR A 182 11.76 -0.83 -3.93
C TYR A 182 11.96 0.60 -4.42
N ILE A 183 12.54 1.47 -3.57
CA ILE A 183 12.75 2.89 -3.89
C ILE A 183 14.18 3.32 -3.57
N ILE A 184 14.71 2.92 -2.40
CA ILE A 184 16.03 3.33 -1.94
C ILE A 184 17.06 2.31 -2.38
N PHE A 185 17.80 2.63 -3.45
CA PHE A 185 18.86 1.77 -3.97
C PHE A 185 19.97 1.52 -2.95
N SER A 186 20.40 0.25 -2.85
CA SER A 186 21.50 -0.24 -2.02
C SER A 186 21.29 -0.03 -0.52
N HIS A 187 20.30 -0.72 0.05
CA HIS A 187 20.07 -0.74 1.49
C HIS A 187 21.32 -1.13 2.33
N PRO A 188 21.43 -0.63 3.58
CA PRO A 188 22.53 -1.00 4.49
C PRO A 188 22.58 -2.51 4.73
N LEU A 189 23.78 -3.10 4.73
CA LEU A 189 23.95 -4.56 4.82
C LEU A 189 23.36 -5.20 6.08
N GLU A 190 23.27 -4.46 7.19
CA GLU A 190 22.65 -4.94 8.44
C GLU A 190 21.14 -4.68 8.49
N GLN A 191 20.55 -4.06 7.46
CA GLN A 191 19.12 -3.92 7.31
C GLN A 191 18.51 -5.23 6.78
N GLN A 192 17.82 -5.95 7.66
CA GLN A 192 17.05 -7.12 7.27
C GLN A 192 15.73 -6.69 6.60
N THR A 193 15.54 -7.07 5.34
CA THR A 193 14.21 -7.07 4.70
C THR A 193 13.23 -7.88 5.56
N PRO A 194 12.04 -7.35 5.91
CA PRO A 194 11.03 -8.12 6.62
C PRO A 194 10.49 -9.24 5.72
N ASN A 195 10.29 -10.43 6.29
CA ASN A 195 9.51 -11.46 5.62
C ASN A 195 8.01 -11.12 5.70
N GLU A 196 7.20 -11.82 4.91
CA GLU A 196 5.74 -11.63 4.82
C GLU A 196 5.07 -11.56 6.20
N LYS A 197 5.40 -12.48 7.13
CA LYS A 197 4.85 -12.44 8.49
C LYS A 197 5.24 -11.17 9.24
N ARG A 198 6.52 -10.79 9.27
CA ARG A 198 7.00 -9.58 9.98
C ARG A 198 6.37 -8.31 9.40
N LEU A 199 6.20 -8.24 8.08
CA LEU A 199 5.55 -7.13 7.41
C LEU A 199 4.05 -7.09 7.73
N GLY A 200 3.37 -8.24 7.68
CA GLY A 200 1.98 -8.39 8.10
C GLY A 200 1.76 -7.96 9.56
N ASP A 201 2.57 -8.44 10.50
CA ASP A 201 2.52 -8.05 11.92
C ASP A 201 2.65 -6.52 12.07
N TRP A 202 3.58 -5.89 11.33
CA TRP A 202 3.82 -4.44 11.35
C TRP A 202 2.59 -3.62 10.91
N TYR A 203 1.90 -4.06 9.85
CA TYR A 203 0.67 -3.45 9.38
C TYR A 203 -0.49 -3.65 10.36
N HIS A 204 -0.70 -4.87 10.86
CA HIS A 204 -1.79 -5.15 11.81
C HIS A 204 -1.66 -4.31 13.09
N GLU A 205 -0.45 -4.16 13.62
CA GLU A 205 -0.19 -3.32 14.80
C GLU A 205 -0.47 -1.84 14.52
N MET A 206 -0.01 -1.32 13.37
CA MET A 206 -0.26 0.05 12.92
C MET A 206 -1.77 0.31 12.81
N LEU A 207 -2.52 -0.61 12.20
CA LEU A 207 -3.95 -0.47 11.96
C LEU A 207 -4.79 -0.65 13.24
N ALA A 208 -4.36 -1.52 14.15
CA ALA A 208 -4.96 -1.62 15.48
C ALA A 208 -4.80 -0.32 16.28
N ASN A 209 -3.66 0.38 16.14
CA ASN A 209 -3.47 1.72 16.68
C ASN A 209 -4.37 2.75 15.95
N ALA A 210 -4.44 2.70 14.62
CA ALA A 210 -5.32 3.55 13.82
C ALA A 210 -6.80 3.43 14.26
N HIS A 211 -7.26 2.21 14.54
CA HIS A 211 -8.61 1.94 15.01
C HIS A 211 -8.89 2.55 16.38
N LYS A 212 -7.97 2.36 17.35
CA LYS A 212 -8.06 2.98 18.67
C LYS A 212 -8.10 4.52 18.62
N GLN A 213 -7.38 5.12 17.67
CA GLN A 213 -7.40 6.58 17.45
C GLN A 213 -8.62 7.07 16.66
N GLY A 214 -9.54 6.19 16.24
CA GLY A 214 -10.63 6.54 15.33
C GLY A 214 -10.16 6.96 13.93
N ILE A 215 -8.90 6.69 13.57
CA ILE A 215 -8.32 6.94 12.24
C ILE A 215 -8.72 5.86 11.25
N VAL A 216 -9.04 4.63 11.66
CA VAL A 216 -9.54 3.58 10.76
C VAL A 216 -10.75 2.89 11.39
N THR A 217 -11.90 2.97 10.74
CA THR A 217 -13.17 2.38 11.22
C THR A 217 -13.26 0.88 10.95
N GLU A 218 -12.77 0.43 9.80
CA GLU A 218 -12.86 -0.95 9.33
C GLU A 218 -11.60 -1.30 8.52
N VAL A 219 -11.20 -2.58 8.55
CA VAL A 219 -10.07 -3.14 7.78
C VAL A 219 -10.58 -4.40 7.09
N SER A 220 -10.36 -4.53 5.78
CA SER A 220 -10.90 -5.61 4.95
C SER A 220 -9.84 -6.15 3.97
N ASN A 221 -10.26 -7.06 3.09
CA ASN A 221 -9.49 -7.48 1.91
C ASN A 221 -10.38 -7.30 0.65
N LEU A 222 -9.79 -7.15 -0.55
CA LEU A 222 -10.55 -6.87 -1.79
C LEU A 222 -11.62 -7.94 -2.08
N VAL A 223 -11.28 -9.21 -1.81
CA VAL A 223 -12.18 -10.35 -2.00
C VAL A 223 -13.37 -10.28 -1.06
N ASN A 224 -13.16 -9.94 0.22
CA ASN A 224 -14.22 -9.77 1.20
C ASN A 224 -15.13 -8.59 0.84
N GLU A 225 -14.58 -7.45 0.44
CA GLU A 225 -15.36 -6.29 0.00
C GLU A 225 -16.27 -6.64 -1.20
N TYR A 226 -15.72 -7.35 -2.19
CA TYR A 226 -16.45 -7.83 -3.35
C TYR A 226 -17.55 -8.84 -2.96
N LEU A 227 -17.19 -9.89 -2.19
CA LEU A 227 -18.14 -10.94 -1.77
C LEU A 227 -19.23 -10.43 -0.81
N GLN A 228 -19.03 -9.30 -0.13
CA GLN A 228 -20.06 -8.61 0.66
C GLN A 228 -20.97 -7.70 -0.20
N GLY A 229 -20.63 -7.45 -1.47
CA GLY A 229 -21.37 -6.52 -2.33
C GLY A 229 -21.10 -5.05 -2.04
N ASN A 230 -19.94 -4.71 -1.47
CA ASN A 230 -19.55 -3.32 -1.14
C ASN A 230 -19.13 -2.48 -2.37
N TYR A 231 -19.18 -3.07 -3.58
CA TYR A 231 -18.89 -2.40 -4.86
C TYR A 231 -20.10 -2.30 -5.81
N ASN A 232 -21.04 -3.25 -5.77
CA ASN A 232 -22.43 -3.14 -6.23
C ASN A 232 -23.21 -4.40 -5.78
N ARG A 233 -24.54 -4.42 -5.94
CA ARG A 233 -25.39 -5.49 -5.38
C ARG A 233 -25.41 -6.81 -6.17
N SER A 234 -25.13 -6.78 -7.47
CA SER A 234 -24.92 -8.00 -8.25
C SER A 234 -23.50 -8.53 -7.99
N LYS A 235 -23.36 -9.86 -7.91
CA LYS A 235 -22.05 -10.54 -7.80
C LYS A 235 -21.61 -11.11 -9.16
N ASP A 236 -21.88 -10.36 -10.22
CA ASP A 236 -21.55 -10.67 -11.61
C ASP A 236 -20.26 -9.97 -12.04
N ASP A 237 -19.69 -10.37 -13.18
CA ASP A 237 -18.46 -9.78 -13.73
C ASP A 237 -18.53 -8.26 -13.86
N VAL A 238 -19.72 -7.71 -14.10
CA VAL A 238 -19.95 -6.26 -14.22
C VAL A 238 -19.60 -5.54 -12.91
N ALA A 239 -19.71 -6.19 -11.75
CA ALA A 239 -19.32 -5.61 -10.47
C ALA A 239 -17.79 -5.46 -10.31
N LEU A 240 -16.96 -6.19 -11.07
CA LEU A 240 -15.50 -5.99 -11.10
C LEU A 240 -15.12 -4.61 -11.67
N LEU A 241 -15.96 -4.03 -12.53
CA LEU A 241 -15.77 -2.66 -13.04
C LEU A 241 -15.91 -1.60 -11.95
N ALA A 242 -16.51 -1.92 -10.80
CA ALA A 242 -16.66 -1.01 -9.65
C ALA A 242 -15.59 -1.22 -8.56
N VAL A 243 -14.68 -2.18 -8.74
CA VAL A 243 -13.54 -2.41 -7.84
C VAL A 243 -12.43 -1.38 -8.14
N PRO A 244 -11.77 -0.77 -7.13
CA PRO A 244 -10.74 0.25 -7.36
C PRO A 244 -9.50 -0.27 -8.10
N GLN A 245 -9.29 0.21 -9.33
CA GLN A 245 -8.22 -0.19 -10.24
C GLN A 245 -7.05 0.81 -10.21
N PHE A 246 -5.87 0.35 -9.80
CA PHE A 246 -4.62 1.10 -9.89
C PHE A 246 -3.64 0.29 -10.74
N SER A 247 -2.99 0.93 -11.73
CA SER A 247 -2.16 0.26 -12.75
C SER A 247 -1.03 -0.60 -12.19
N ASP A 248 -0.53 -0.21 -11.02
CA ASP A 248 0.64 -0.78 -10.39
C ASP A 248 0.26 -1.87 -9.36
N ASP A 249 -1.04 -2.14 -9.19
CA ASP A 249 -1.54 -3.17 -8.28
C ASP A 249 -1.58 -4.55 -8.94
N HIS A 250 -1.12 -5.55 -8.20
CA HIS A 250 -1.12 -6.97 -8.55
C HIS A 250 -2.49 -7.45 -9.05
N TRP A 251 -3.60 -7.02 -8.42
CA TRP A 251 -4.92 -7.54 -8.80
C TRP A 251 -5.34 -7.11 -10.21
N VAL A 252 -4.93 -5.91 -10.65
CA VAL A 252 -5.21 -5.40 -11.98
C VAL A 252 -4.38 -6.15 -13.03
N GLN A 253 -3.13 -6.45 -12.70
CA GLN A 253 -2.23 -7.22 -13.57
C GLN A 253 -2.73 -8.67 -13.75
N ASP A 254 -3.02 -9.38 -12.65
CA ASP A 254 -3.63 -10.72 -12.69
C ASP A 254 -4.92 -10.76 -13.50
N SER A 255 -5.78 -9.74 -13.33
CA SER A 255 -7.07 -9.66 -14.03
C SER A 255 -6.89 -9.45 -15.52
N GLU A 256 -5.95 -8.59 -15.94
CA GLU A 256 -5.63 -8.37 -17.34
C GLU A 256 -5.01 -9.62 -17.98
N GLU A 257 -4.10 -10.32 -17.30
CA GLU A 257 -3.57 -11.61 -17.77
C GLU A 257 -4.70 -12.65 -17.94
N LYS A 258 -5.61 -12.74 -16.97
CA LYS A 258 -6.75 -13.66 -17.04
C LYS A 258 -7.73 -13.30 -18.16
N CYS A 259 -8.03 -12.02 -18.36
CA CYS A 259 -8.84 -11.53 -19.47
C CYS A 259 -8.20 -11.88 -20.82
N ASN A 260 -6.88 -11.69 -20.98
CA ASN A 260 -6.16 -12.06 -22.18
C ASN A 260 -6.23 -13.57 -22.47
N LEU A 261 -6.10 -14.42 -21.44
CA LEU A 261 -6.29 -15.87 -21.59
C LEU A 261 -7.71 -16.21 -22.07
N LEU A 262 -8.75 -15.62 -21.46
CA LEU A 262 -10.15 -15.87 -21.84
C LEU A 262 -10.47 -15.41 -23.27
N LEU A 263 -10.01 -14.22 -23.66
CA LEU A 263 -10.14 -13.71 -25.02
C LEU A 263 -9.40 -14.57 -26.05
N ASN A 264 -8.27 -15.18 -25.68
CA ASN A 264 -7.55 -16.09 -26.56
C ASN A 264 -8.25 -17.46 -26.67
N VAL A 265 -8.80 -18.00 -25.58
CA VAL A 265 -9.67 -19.21 -25.64
C VAL A 265 -10.89 -18.96 -26.52
N GLN A 266 -11.54 -17.79 -26.42
CA GLN A 266 -12.67 -17.43 -27.28
C GLN A 266 -12.30 -17.30 -28.78
N LYS A 267 -11.05 -16.94 -29.11
CA LYS A 267 -10.57 -16.94 -30.52
C LYS A 267 -10.27 -18.36 -31.03
N VAL A 268 -9.81 -19.26 -30.15
CA VAL A 268 -9.45 -20.64 -30.52
C VAL A 268 -10.68 -21.56 -30.56
N LYS A 269 -11.71 -21.29 -29.75
CA LYS A 269 -12.95 -22.08 -29.72
C LYS A 269 -13.61 -22.26 -31.12
N PRO A 270 -13.86 -21.21 -31.93
CA PRO A 270 -14.41 -21.37 -33.28
C PRO A 270 -13.44 -21.98 -34.30
N LEU A 271 -12.16 -22.20 -33.97
CA LEU A 271 -11.22 -22.98 -34.77
C LEU A 271 -11.24 -24.47 -34.39
N LEU A 272 -11.61 -24.81 -33.15
CA LEU A 272 -11.83 -26.18 -32.69
C LEU A 272 -13.24 -26.69 -33.04
N GLU A 273 -14.25 -25.82 -33.04
CA GLU A 273 -15.62 -26.13 -33.52
C GLU A 273 -15.69 -26.36 -35.05
N GLN A 274 -14.57 -26.23 -35.77
CA GLN A 274 -14.40 -26.68 -37.17
C GLN A 274 -13.82 -28.11 -37.29
N THR A 275 -13.63 -28.80 -36.17
CA THR A 275 -13.34 -30.23 -36.10
C THR A 275 -14.42 -30.90 -35.24
N ASP A 276 -15.02 -31.97 -35.77
CA ASP A 276 -16.38 -32.39 -35.42
C ASP A 276 -16.64 -32.79 -33.95
N GLU A 277 -17.91 -32.58 -33.55
CA GLU A 277 -18.66 -33.21 -32.45
C GLU A 277 -18.05 -33.24 -31.04
N VAL A 278 -18.58 -32.40 -30.12
CA VAL A 278 -19.50 -32.83 -29.03
C VAL A 278 -20.31 -31.61 -28.56
N GLU A 279 -21.63 -31.68 -28.67
CA GLU A 279 -22.55 -30.65 -28.17
C GLU A 279 -23.14 -31.05 -26.79
N SER A 280 -22.52 -30.60 -25.69
CA SER A 280 -23.20 -30.53 -24.37
C SER A 280 -22.36 -29.83 -23.28
N ASP A 281 -22.15 -28.50 -23.31
CA ASP A 281 -21.80 -27.77 -22.07
C ASP A 281 -21.97 -26.22 -22.10
N VAL A 282 -23.15 -25.74 -22.48
CA VAL A 282 -23.46 -24.29 -22.43
C VAL A 282 -23.86 -23.83 -21.01
N SER A 283 -23.97 -24.76 -20.05
CA SER A 283 -24.30 -24.44 -18.64
C SER A 283 -23.11 -23.91 -17.84
N HIS A 284 -21.86 -24.14 -18.28
CA HIS A 284 -20.67 -23.86 -17.46
C HIS A 284 -20.19 -22.40 -17.45
N CYS A 285 -20.78 -21.48 -18.24
CA CYS A 285 -20.40 -20.06 -18.16
C CYS A 285 -20.77 -19.39 -16.82
N PHE A 286 -21.79 -19.88 -16.11
CA PHE A 286 -22.13 -19.36 -14.77
C PHE A 286 -21.17 -19.83 -13.67
N ASP A 287 -20.53 -20.99 -13.84
CA ASP A 287 -19.50 -21.49 -12.93
C ASP A 287 -18.15 -20.79 -13.13
N TYR A 288 -17.96 -20.00 -14.19
CA TYR A 288 -16.63 -19.49 -14.57
C TYR A 288 -16.15 -18.27 -13.79
N VAL A 289 -17.06 -17.45 -13.25
CA VAL A 289 -16.71 -16.32 -12.37
C VAL A 289 -16.46 -16.81 -10.95
N LEU A 290 -17.31 -17.74 -10.50
CA LEU A 290 -17.01 -18.56 -9.34
C LEU A 290 -15.69 -19.28 -9.54
N SER A 291 -15.35 -19.86 -10.70
CA SER A 291 -14.03 -20.47 -10.92
C SER A 291 -12.86 -19.49 -11.10
N ILE A 292 -13.07 -18.17 -11.22
CA ILE A 292 -11.97 -17.20 -11.09
C ILE A 292 -11.67 -16.95 -9.61
N ILE A 293 -12.70 -16.69 -8.80
CA ILE A 293 -12.54 -16.51 -7.34
C ILE A 293 -12.19 -17.85 -6.68
N ASP A 294 -12.78 -18.94 -7.12
CA ASP A 294 -12.54 -20.32 -6.72
C ASP A 294 -11.35 -20.95 -7.44
N LEU A 295 -10.71 -20.42 -8.50
CA LEU A 295 -9.33 -20.85 -8.77
C LEU A 295 -8.40 -20.17 -7.76
N TYR A 296 -8.56 -18.86 -7.55
CA TYR A 296 -7.80 -18.11 -6.55
C TYR A 296 -7.98 -18.65 -5.11
N VAL A 297 -9.15 -19.21 -4.80
CA VAL A 297 -9.48 -19.86 -3.52
C VAL A 297 -9.22 -21.38 -3.56
N HIS A 298 -9.62 -22.14 -4.59
CA HIS A 298 -9.53 -23.62 -4.63
C HIS A 298 -8.13 -24.14 -5.01
N GLU A 299 -7.33 -23.39 -5.76
CA GLU A 299 -5.89 -23.69 -5.93
C GLU A 299 -5.13 -23.45 -4.60
N LYS A 300 -5.55 -22.43 -3.82
CA LYS A 300 -5.05 -22.20 -2.45
C LYS A 300 -5.77 -22.98 -1.34
N THR A 301 -6.86 -23.70 -1.62
CA THR A 301 -7.61 -24.50 -0.62
C THR A 301 -7.70 -26.00 -0.91
N SER A 302 -7.24 -26.47 -2.07
CA SER A 302 -7.02 -27.91 -2.35
C SER A 302 -5.64 -28.41 -1.92
N SER A 303 -4.69 -27.50 -1.73
CA SER A 303 -3.65 -27.69 -0.71
C SER A 303 -4.32 -28.00 0.64
N LYS A 304 -3.64 -28.74 1.54
CA LYS A 304 -4.16 -29.05 2.89
C LYS A 304 -4.44 -27.81 3.76
N GLU A 305 -4.06 -26.63 3.29
CA GLU A 305 -4.23 -25.30 3.91
C GLU A 305 -5.70 -24.79 3.90
N GLY A 306 -6.55 -25.30 3.01
CA GLY A 306 -7.88 -24.72 2.76
C GLY A 306 -8.91 -24.71 3.88
N ARG A 307 -8.72 -25.51 4.94
CA ARG A 307 -9.69 -25.60 6.04
C ARG A 307 -9.59 -24.46 7.07
N PHE A 308 -8.63 -23.55 6.94
CA PHE A 308 -8.43 -22.47 7.91
C PHE A 308 -9.33 -21.24 7.72
N ILE A 309 -9.77 -20.91 6.51
CA ILE A 309 -10.51 -19.66 6.23
C ILE A 309 -11.86 -19.59 7.00
N ARG A 310 -12.52 -20.73 7.26
CA ARG A 310 -13.73 -20.79 8.12
C ARG A 310 -13.46 -20.52 9.62
N LYS A 311 -12.20 -20.42 10.06
CA LYS A 311 -11.84 -20.13 11.46
C LYS A 311 -11.65 -18.65 11.76
N ASP A 312 -11.18 -17.80 10.86
CA ASP A 312 -10.78 -16.44 11.25
C ASP A 312 -11.96 -15.51 11.60
N VAL A 313 -13.15 -15.76 11.04
CA VAL A 313 -14.41 -15.15 11.50
C VAL A 313 -14.80 -15.62 12.92
N ARG A 314 -14.26 -16.76 13.39
CA ARG A 314 -14.45 -17.30 14.75
C ARG A 314 -13.27 -17.06 15.69
N VAL A 315 -12.09 -16.67 15.19
CA VAL A 315 -10.92 -16.30 16.02
C VAL A 315 -11.19 -14.99 16.77
N ALA A 316 -11.89 -14.04 16.12
CA ALA A 316 -12.44 -12.86 16.80
C ALA A 316 -13.47 -13.18 17.91
N GLN A 317 -14.01 -14.40 17.95
CA GLN A 317 -15.01 -14.84 18.95
C GLN A 317 -14.46 -15.81 20.00
N ARG A 318 -13.21 -16.29 19.90
CA ARG A 318 -12.65 -17.28 20.85
C ARG A 318 -11.22 -16.98 21.31
N LEU A 319 -11.08 -15.84 21.99
CA LEU A 319 -10.18 -15.74 23.14
C LEU A 319 -10.78 -16.48 24.37
N GLN A 320 -11.08 -17.77 24.19
CA GLN A 320 -11.29 -18.73 25.27
C GLN A 320 -10.55 -20.03 24.93
N ARG A 321 -9.47 -20.27 25.69
CA ARG A 321 -8.75 -21.55 25.91
C ARG A 321 -7.78 -22.08 24.83
N SER A 322 -6.49 -21.83 25.12
CA SER A 322 -5.35 -22.78 25.15
C SER A 322 -4.83 -23.51 23.88
N SER A 323 -3.57 -23.16 23.56
CA SER A 323 -2.39 -24.00 23.22
C SER A 323 -2.23 -24.72 21.87
N LEU A 324 -1.07 -24.43 21.22
CA LEU A 324 -0.27 -25.23 20.27
C LEU A 324 -0.90 -25.53 18.88
N GLY A 325 -0.24 -25.35 17.72
CA GLY A 325 1.07 -24.77 17.39
C GLY A 325 1.45 -25.10 15.92
N GLY A 326 2.17 -24.22 15.20
CA GLY A 326 2.67 -24.47 13.83
C GLY A 326 2.38 -23.35 12.81
N GLN A 327 3.40 -22.98 12.01
CA GLN A 327 3.39 -21.96 10.93
C GLN A 327 3.32 -22.71 9.56
N THR A 328 3.08 -22.17 8.37
CA THR A 328 3.16 -20.86 7.66
C THR A 328 2.07 -20.86 6.56
N ALA A 329 1.70 -19.81 5.80
CA ALA A 329 1.87 -18.33 5.84
C ALA A 329 0.67 -17.72 5.05
N ALA A 330 0.64 -16.41 4.71
CA ALA A 330 -0.50 -15.80 4.01
C ALA A 330 -0.20 -14.42 3.36
N SER A 331 -0.59 -14.25 2.09
CA SER A 331 -0.56 -12.98 1.38
C SER A 331 -1.72 -12.07 1.81
N VAL A 332 -1.44 -11.09 2.66
CA VAL A 332 -2.45 -10.18 3.21
C VAL A 332 -2.64 -8.96 2.31
N SER A 333 -3.48 -9.05 1.28
CA SER A 333 -3.93 -7.87 0.52
C SER A 333 -4.79 -6.99 1.43
N LEU A 334 -4.17 -6.01 2.11
CA LEU A 334 -4.80 -5.24 3.16
C LEU A 334 -5.49 -4.00 2.60
N VAL A 335 -6.80 -4.11 2.50
CA VAL A 335 -7.61 -3.28 1.61
C VAL A 335 -8.58 -2.45 2.41
N ARG A 336 -8.77 -1.22 1.90
CA ARG A 336 -9.89 -0.35 2.20
C ARG A 336 -10.06 -0.12 3.70
N SER A 337 -9.41 0.93 4.20
CA SER A 337 -9.87 1.61 5.41
C SER A 337 -11.25 2.25 5.13
N VAL A 338 -12.34 1.47 5.22
CA VAL A 338 -13.68 1.96 4.86
C VAL A 338 -14.12 3.02 5.88
N TYR A 339 -14.03 4.28 5.49
CA TYR A 339 -14.63 5.39 6.22
C TYR A 339 -16.13 5.45 5.94
N ARG A 340 -16.91 4.68 6.71
CA ARG A 340 -18.33 4.99 6.92
C ARG A 340 -18.42 6.14 7.93
N ARG A 341 -19.24 7.14 7.62
CA ARG A 341 -19.69 8.17 8.56
C ARG A 341 -20.83 7.61 9.41
#